data_AF-A0AA38S5G7-F1
#
_entry.id   AF-A0AA38S5G7-F1
#
_cell.length_a   1.000
_cell.length_b   1.000
_cell.length_c   1.000
_cell.angle_alpha   90.00
_cell.angle_beta   90.00
_cell.angle_gamma   90.00
#
_symmetry.space_group_name_H-M   'P 1'
#
loop_
_entity.id
_entity.type
_entity.pdbx_description
1 polymer ?
#
loop_
_entity_poly.entity_id
_entity_poly.type
_entity_poly.pdbx_seq_one_letter_code
_entity_poly.pdbx_strand_id
1 'polypeptide(L)'
;MILMDERGEKIQGTIKAKLIYTFERLLREGSIVVLSKFGIAENCGSYRIINHPCKLNFYHTTIVKKSEVFDGPIYGFGFVKFDDINNRNVDDEFAVDVIGSVVSCGNMDVYDRNGK
;
A
#
# COMPACT_ATOMS: atom_id res chain seq x y z
N MET A 1 0.78 2.77 4.04
CA MET A 1 1.54 1.58 3.59
C MET A 1 0.55 0.46 3.33
N ILE A 2 0.94 -0.53 2.53
CA ILE A 2 0.21 -1.80 2.39
C ILE A 2 1.07 -2.90 3.03
N LEU A 3 0.45 -3.75 3.84
CA LEU A 3 1.05 -4.93 4.44
C LEU A 3 0.41 -6.16 3.81
N MET A 4 1.16 -7.25 3.68
CA MET A 4 0.69 -8.51 3.14
C MET A 4 1.14 -9.65 4.05
N ASP A 5 0.27 -10.61 4.29
CA ASP A 5 0.60 -11.80 5.06
C ASP A 5 0.94 -13.00 4.15
N GLU A 6 1.24 -14.13 4.77
CA GLU A 6 1.63 -15.37 4.08
C GLU A 6 0.52 -15.93 3.19
N ARG A 7 -0.73 -15.52 3.39
CA ARG A 7 -1.88 -15.91 2.54
C ARG A 7 -2.04 -15.00 1.33
N GLY A 8 -1.24 -13.94 1.23
CA GLY A 8 -1.38 -12.90 0.22
C GLY A 8 -2.49 -11.89 0.53
N GLU A 9 -3.09 -11.93 1.73
CA GLU A 9 -4.11 -10.97 2.11
C GLU A 9 -3.46 -9.63 2.44
N LYS A 10 -4.00 -8.56 1.85
CA LYS A 10 -3.46 -7.21 1.98
C LYS A 10 -4.27 -6.38 2.96
N ILE A 11 -3.58 -5.62 3.82
CA ILE A 11 -4.20 -4.66 4.72
C ILE A 11 -3.49 -3.30 4.66
N GLN A 12 -4.28 -2.22 4.69
CA GLN A 12 -3.74 -0.87 4.76
C GLN A 12 -3.23 -0.57 6.18
N GLY A 13 -1.97 -0.17 6.29
CA GLY A 13 -1.34 0.30 7.53
C GLY A 13 -1.14 1.81 7.53
N THR A 14 -1.48 2.47 8.63
CA THR A 14 -1.31 3.92 8.82
C THR A 14 -0.40 4.24 10.00
N ILE A 15 0.47 5.23 9.81
CA ILE A 15 1.37 5.77 10.83
C ILE A 15 1.09 7.27 10.96
N LYS A 16 0.89 7.75 12.19
CA LYS A 16 0.78 9.20 12.43
C LYS A 16 2.12 9.87 12.13
N ALA A 17 2.10 11.06 11.52
CA ALA A 17 3.32 11.78 11.10
C ALA A 17 4.43 11.81 12.18
N LYS A 18 4.05 12.07 13.44
CA LYS A 18 4.97 12.12 14.59
C LYS A 18 5.66 10.79 14.95
N LEU A 19 5.28 9.67 14.32
CA LEU A 19 5.84 8.33 14.56
C LEU A 19 6.57 7.80 13.32
N ILE A 20 6.60 8.53 12.20
CA ILE A 20 7.24 8.06 10.96
C ILE A 20 8.71 7.75 11.20
N TYR A 21 9.45 8.67 11.82
CA TYR A 21 10.88 8.49 12.11
C TYR A 21 11.17 7.25 12.99
N THR A 22 10.20 6.80 13.80
CA THR A 22 10.33 5.61 14.64
C THR A 22 10.35 4.33 13.80
N PHE A 23 9.60 4.29 12.70
CA PHE A 23 9.32 3.05 11.96
C PHE A 23 9.88 3.03 10.54
N GLU A 24 10.21 4.18 9.94
CA GLU A 24 10.62 4.29 8.52
C GLU A 24 11.80 3.38 8.14
N ARG A 25 12.75 3.17 9.06
CA ARG A 25 13.91 2.31 8.82
C ARG A 25 13.60 0.82 8.89
N LEU A 26 12.51 0.46 9.56
CA LEU A 26 12.06 -0.92 9.74
C LEU A 26 11.04 -1.32 8.68
N LEU A 27 10.30 -0.35 8.13
CA LEU A 27 9.20 -0.56 7.19
C LEU A 27 9.57 -0.05 5.80
N ARG A 28 10.56 -0.68 5.17
CA ARG A 28 10.87 -0.45 3.76
C ARG A 28 10.10 -1.46 2.91
N GLU A 29 9.80 -1.09 1.68
CA GLU A 29 9.24 -2.02 0.70
C GLU A 29 10.11 -3.29 0.59
N GLY A 30 9.46 -4.45 0.51
CA GLY A 30 10.12 -5.76 0.51
C GLY A 30 10.65 -6.23 1.88
N SER A 31 10.53 -5.43 2.95
CA SER A 31 10.94 -5.88 4.30
C SER A 31 9.92 -6.86 4.87
N ILE A 32 10.42 -7.96 5.42
CA ILE A 32 9.62 -8.92 6.17
C ILE A 32 9.68 -8.54 7.64
N VAL A 33 8.51 -8.38 8.27
CA VAL A 33 8.41 -7.96 9.67
C VAL A 33 7.35 -8.75 10.42
N VAL A 34 7.61 -8.99 11.71
CA VAL A 34 6.61 -9.43 12.67
C VAL A 34 6.08 -8.21 13.40
N LEU A 35 4.78 -7.96 13.27
CA LEU A 35 4.07 -6.85 13.89
C LEU A 35 3.26 -7.31 15.09
N SER A 36 3.26 -6.52 16.17
CA SER A 36 2.40 -6.75 17.34
C SER A 36 2.06 -5.45 18.05
N LYS A 37 1.04 -5.46 18.92
CA LYS A 37 0.56 -4.29 19.67
C LYS A 37 0.17 -3.11 18.76
N PHE A 38 -0.39 -3.41 17.60
CA PHE A 38 -1.02 -2.44 16.71
C PHE A 38 -2.51 -2.30 17.02
N GLY A 39 -3.13 -1.22 16.55
CA GLY A 39 -4.59 -1.07 16.58
C GLY A 39 -5.23 -1.55 15.28
N ILE A 40 -6.47 -2.00 15.37
CA ILE A 40 -7.35 -2.24 14.22
C ILE A 40 -8.49 -1.23 14.27
N ALA A 41 -8.88 -0.70 13.12
CA ALA A 41 -10.06 0.14 12.95
C ALA A 41 -10.76 -0.19 11.64
N GLU A 42 -12.02 0.21 11.51
CA GLU A 42 -12.73 0.13 10.24
C GLU A 42 -12.07 1.01 9.17
N ASN A 43 -12.08 0.52 7.94
CA ASN A 43 -11.54 1.20 6.78
C ASN A 43 -12.65 1.98 6.06
N CYS A 44 -13.29 2.93 6.74
CA CYS A 44 -14.40 3.75 6.20
C CYS A 44 -13.95 5.11 5.63
N GLY A 45 -12.66 5.26 5.30
CA GLY A 45 -12.14 6.52 4.76
C GLY A 45 -12.50 6.72 3.28
N SER A 46 -12.44 7.95 2.79
CA SER A 46 -12.60 8.25 1.35
C SER A 46 -11.42 7.80 0.49
N TYR A 47 -10.28 7.48 1.12
CA TYR A 47 -9.06 7.03 0.44
C TYR A 47 -8.74 5.59 0.80
N ARG A 48 -9.48 4.66 0.18
CA ARG A 48 -9.29 3.21 0.33
C ARG A 48 -8.45 2.71 -0.82
N ILE A 49 -7.23 2.29 -0.51
CA ILE A 49 -6.35 1.75 -1.56
C ILE A 49 -6.73 0.29 -1.86
N ILE A 50 -7.20 -0.44 -0.84
CA ILE A 50 -7.50 -1.87 -0.91
C ILE A 50 -8.89 -2.12 -0.35
N ASN A 51 -9.60 -3.05 -0.99
CA ASN A 51 -10.87 -3.57 -0.50
C ASN A 51 -10.66 -4.55 0.67
N HIS A 52 -10.33 -3.98 1.83
CA HIS A 52 -10.29 -4.70 3.10
C HIS A 52 -11.13 -3.92 4.13
N PRO A 53 -12.03 -4.58 4.88
CA PRO A 53 -12.97 -3.90 5.78
C PRO A 53 -12.28 -3.17 6.95
N CYS A 54 -11.07 -3.61 7.29
CA CYS A 54 -10.27 -3.04 8.38
C CYS A 54 -8.95 -2.45 7.89
N LYS A 55 -8.38 -1.56 8.72
CA LYS A 55 -7.03 -1.02 8.57
C LYS A 55 -6.25 -1.13 9.88
N LEU A 56 -4.93 -1.22 9.75
CA LEU A 56 -3.99 -1.28 10.85
C LEU A 56 -3.48 0.12 11.21
N ASN A 57 -3.43 0.43 12.50
CA ASN A 57 -2.93 1.70 13.04
C ASN A 57 -1.70 1.46 13.92
N PHE A 58 -0.62 2.17 13.63
CA PHE A 58 0.59 2.15 14.44
C PHE A 58 0.47 3.15 15.61
N TYR A 59 0.89 2.70 16.78
CA TYR A 59 1.01 3.49 17.99
C TYR A 59 2.44 3.43 18.54
N HIS A 60 2.73 4.24 19.56
CA HIS A 60 4.01 4.21 20.26
C HIS A 60 4.32 2.84 20.90
N THR A 61 3.28 2.04 21.19
CA THR A 61 3.40 0.69 21.74
C THR A 61 3.57 -0.39 20.67
N THR A 62 3.40 -0.06 19.39
CA THR A 62 3.51 -1.03 18.30
C THR A 62 4.95 -1.52 18.19
N ILE A 63 5.10 -2.84 18.14
CA ILE A 63 6.38 -3.50 18.04
C ILE A 63 6.55 -3.99 16.60
N VAL A 64 7.66 -3.61 15.99
CA VAL A 64 8.09 -4.07 14.67
C VAL A 64 9.41 -4.80 14.83
N LYS A 65 9.44 -6.10 14.50
CA LYS A 65 10.67 -6.90 14.49
C LYS A 65 10.95 -7.35 13.06
N LYS A 66 12.20 -7.23 12.60
CA LYS A 66 12.60 -7.79 11.31
C LYS A 66 12.53 -9.32 11.35
N SER A 67 12.18 -9.91 10.22
CA SER A 67 12.27 -11.34 9.96
C SER A 67 12.96 -11.55 8.60
N GLU A 68 13.51 -12.74 8.41
CA GLU A 68 14.04 -13.20 7.12
C GLU A 68 13.17 -14.33 6.52
N VAL A 69 12.23 -14.84 7.32
CA VAL A 69 11.32 -15.91 6.93
C VAL A 69 9.95 -15.32 6.62
N PHE A 70 9.46 -15.58 5.42
CA PHE A 70 8.12 -15.28 4.95
C PHE A 70 7.71 -16.38 3.97
N ASP A 71 6.75 -17.21 4.35
CA ASP A 71 6.26 -18.31 3.52
C ASP A 71 4.98 -17.90 2.78
N GLY A 72 5.10 -16.90 1.91
CA GLY A 72 3.98 -16.31 1.19
C GLY A 72 4.36 -15.78 -0.19
N PRO A 73 3.40 -15.22 -0.93
CA PRO A 73 3.67 -14.64 -2.24
C PRO A 73 4.60 -13.42 -2.12
N ILE A 74 5.67 -13.40 -2.92
CA ILE A 74 6.65 -12.30 -2.94
C ILE A 74 5.98 -10.97 -3.31
N TYR A 75 4.96 -11.04 -4.18
CA TYR A 75 4.19 -9.90 -4.64
C TYR A 75 2.69 -10.19 -4.52
N GLY A 76 1.91 -9.16 -4.20
CA GLY A 76 0.46 -9.24 -4.02
C GLY A 76 -0.30 -8.48 -5.09
N PHE A 77 0.23 -8.42 -6.31
CA PHE A 77 -0.38 -7.68 -7.41
C PHE A 77 -1.63 -8.38 -7.93
N GLY A 78 -2.71 -7.62 -8.10
CA GLY A 78 -3.92 -8.02 -8.81
C GLY A 78 -4.05 -7.21 -10.09
N PHE A 79 -3.33 -7.61 -11.15
CA PHE A 79 -3.29 -6.83 -12.38
C PHE A 79 -4.64 -6.81 -13.10
N VAL A 80 -5.07 -5.62 -13.51
CA VAL A 80 -6.23 -5.44 -14.40
C VAL A 80 -5.80 -5.42 -15.86
N LYS A 81 -6.69 -5.83 -16.77
CA LYS A 81 -6.40 -5.77 -18.21
C LYS A 81 -6.43 -4.32 -18.67
N PHE A 82 -5.54 -3.99 -19.60
CA PHE A 82 -5.52 -2.66 -20.22
C PHE A 82 -6.87 -2.29 -20.86
N ASP A 83 -7.51 -3.24 -21.53
CA ASP A 83 -8.83 -3.03 -22.15
C ASP A 83 -9.92 -2.70 -21.12
N ASP A 84 -9.84 -3.27 -19.91
CA ASP A 84 -10.79 -2.97 -18.84
C ASP A 84 -10.60 -1.53 -18.33
N ILE A 85 -9.35 -1.04 -18.26
CA ILE A 85 -9.06 0.36 -17.93
C ILE A 85 -9.62 1.28 -19.03
N ASN A 86 -9.34 0.97 -20.30
CA ASN A 86 -9.76 1.81 -21.44
C ASN A 86 -11.28 1.90 -21.57
N ASN A 87 -11.98 0.80 -21.28
CA ASN A 87 -13.43 0.73 -21.29
C ASN A 87 -14.10 1.20 -19.98
N ARG A 88 -13.31 1.63 -18.97
CA ARG A 88 -13.80 1.99 -17.62
C ARG A 88 -14.56 0.86 -16.91
N ASN A 89 -14.16 -0.38 -17.17
CA ASN A 89 -14.67 -1.59 -16.52
C ASN A 89 -13.81 -1.96 -15.29
N VAL A 90 -13.35 -0.96 -14.54
CA VAL A 90 -12.61 -1.13 -13.30
C VAL A 90 -13.32 -0.38 -12.19
N ASP A 91 -13.26 -0.94 -10.98
CA ASP A 91 -13.77 -0.28 -9.79
C ASP A 91 -12.92 0.97 -9.51
N ASP A 92 -13.56 2.15 -9.51
CA ASP A 92 -12.90 3.43 -9.26
C ASP A 92 -12.86 3.80 -7.77
N GLU A 93 -13.40 2.94 -6.90
CA GLU A 93 -13.36 3.11 -5.45
C GLU A 93 -12.00 2.73 -4.84
N PHE A 94 -11.24 1.87 -5.51
CA PHE A 94 -9.95 1.35 -5.03
C PHE A 94 -8.82 1.56 -6.03
N ALA A 95 -7.58 1.39 -5.57
CA ALA A 95 -6.44 1.39 -6.48
C ALA A 95 -6.39 0.07 -7.28
N VAL A 96 -5.95 0.17 -8.53
CA VAL A 96 -5.71 -0.98 -9.41
C VAL A 96 -4.22 -1.18 -9.64
N ASP A 97 -3.79 -2.43 -9.75
CA ASP A 97 -2.43 -2.76 -10.16
C ASP A 97 -2.35 -2.87 -11.68
N VAL A 98 -1.32 -2.28 -12.29
CA VAL A 98 -1.11 -2.29 -13.74
C VAL A 98 0.26 -2.85 -14.10
N ILE A 99 0.34 -3.55 -15.24
CA ILE A 99 1.58 -4.03 -15.81
C ILE A 99 1.54 -3.83 -17.32
N GLY A 100 2.68 -3.46 -17.91
CA GLY A 100 2.78 -3.19 -19.34
C GLY A 100 4.21 -2.86 -19.76
N SER A 101 4.37 -2.64 -21.06
CA SER A 101 5.64 -2.20 -21.63
C SER A 101 5.74 -0.68 -21.63
N VAL A 102 6.86 -0.14 -21.17
CA VAL A 102 7.18 1.27 -21.33
C VAL A 102 7.60 1.50 -22.78
N VAL A 103 6.75 2.18 -23.56
CA VAL A 103 6.99 2.43 -24.99
C VAL A 103 7.66 3.78 -25.27
N SER A 104 7.49 4.74 -24.36
CA SER A 104 8.12 6.05 -24.40
C SER A 104 8.11 6.67 -23.00
N CYS A 105 8.98 7.64 -22.77
CA CYS A 105 9.02 8.45 -21.55
C CYS A 105 9.25 9.90 -21.95
N GLY A 106 8.38 10.81 -21.50
CA GLY A 106 8.50 12.25 -21.75
C GLY A 106 9.40 12.95 -20.74
N ASN A 107 9.62 14.24 -20.94
CA ASN A 107 10.27 15.07 -19.93
C ASN A 107 9.33 15.28 -18.72
N MET A 108 9.92 15.53 -17.56
CA MET A 108 9.15 15.85 -16.34
C MET A 108 8.63 17.29 -16.43
N ASP A 109 7.31 17.44 -16.47
CA ASP A 109 6.67 18.74 -16.36
C ASP A 109 6.53 19.14 -14.89
N VAL A 110 6.86 20.39 -14.57
CA VAL A 110 6.69 20.96 -13.23
C VAL A 110 5.44 21.83 -13.24
N TYR A 111 4.40 21.38 -12.55
CA TYR A 111 3.19 22.15 -12.33
C TYR A 111 3.25 22.84 -10.97
N ASP A 112 3.24 24.17 -10.97
CA ASP A 112 3.01 24.93 -9.75
C ASP A 112 1.55 24.73 -9.31
N ARG A 113 1.34 24.40 -8.02
CA ARG A 113 0.01 24.23 -7.40
C ARG A 113 -0.87 25.49 -7.42
N ASN A 114 -0.41 26.58 -8.05
CA ASN A 114 -1.10 27.87 -8.12
C ASN A 114 -1.80 28.15 -9.46
N GLY A 115 -1.84 27.21 -10.40
CA GLY A 115 -2.78 27.26 -11.53
C GLY A 115 -2.80 28.57 -12.33
N LYS A 116 -1.73 28.84 -13.09
CA LYS A 116 -1.81 29.72 -14.27
C LYS A 116 -1.22 29.03 -15.48
#